data_AF-A0A932AV51-F1
#
_entry.id   AF-A0A932AV51-F1
#
_cell.length_a   1.000
_cell.length_b   1.000
_cell.length_c   1.000
_cell.angle_alpha   90.00
_cell.angle_beta   90.00
_cell.angle_gamma   90.00
#
_symmetry.space_group_name_H-M   'P 1'
#
loop_
_entity.id
_entity.type
_entity.pdbx_description
1 polymer ?
#
loop_
_entity_poly.entity_id
_entity_poly.type
_entity_poly.pdbx_seq_one_letter_code
_entity_poly.pdbx_strand_id
1 'polypeptide(L)'
;MYLYQPIATTFAAIVVVCVTGYFAWHQREIAKEQARIAKEKLRLDLYDRRFEIFSSIFDFYEAMISWEGTLEQKAARTRFFRAYQESDFLFTKESGIPDTLKMLLDAGAAVIGFKENSEKYKSDPKFLMEQFNKTTDIQLRVFEEGLSKLRAAMHQYLDFSKI
;
A
#
# COMPACT_ATOMS: atom_id res chain seq x y z
N MET A 1 1.16 -46.77 58.92
CA MET A 1 1.76 -46.04 57.78
C MET A 1 0.70 -45.78 56.69
N TYR A 2 -0.44 -45.15 57.03
CA TYR A 2 -1.54 -44.90 56.07
C TYR A 2 -2.16 -43.50 56.15
N LEU A 3 -1.79 -42.67 57.13
CA LEU A 3 -2.31 -41.30 57.30
C LEU A 3 -1.46 -40.22 56.60
N TYR A 4 -0.28 -40.57 56.08
CA TYR A 4 0.63 -39.60 55.44
C TYR A 4 0.24 -39.29 53.99
N GLN A 5 -0.41 -40.24 53.30
CA GLN A 5 -0.85 -40.10 51.91
C GLN A 5 -1.90 -39.00 51.70
N PRO A 6 -3.03 -38.94 52.45
CA PRO A 6 -4.08 -37.95 52.19
C PRO A 6 -3.67 -36.50 52.52
N ILE A 7 -2.78 -36.32 53.50
CA ILE A 7 -2.27 -35.00 53.87
C ILE A 7 -1.32 -34.49 52.77
N ALA A 8 -0.39 -35.32 52.30
CA ALA A 8 0.53 -34.97 51.23
C ALA A 8 -0.18 -34.64 49.90
N THR A 9 -1.24 -35.39 49.54
CA THR A 9 -2.03 -35.11 48.33
C THR A 9 -2.78 -33.78 48.41
N THR A 10 -3.28 -33.41 49.60
CA THR A 10 -3.99 -32.14 49.81
C THR A 10 -3.04 -30.95 49.67
N PHE A 11 -1.84 -31.04 50.26
CA PHE A 11 -0.81 -30.01 50.09
C PHE A 11 -0.34 -29.90 48.64
N ALA A 12 -0.12 -31.01 47.95
CA ALA A 12 0.24 -31.00 46.53
C ALA A 12 -0.83 -30.33 45.66
N ALA A 13 -2.12 -30.59 45.93
CA ALA A 13 -3.22 -29.98 45.21
C ALA A 13 -3.26 -28.45 45.39
N ILE A 14 -3.04 -27.94 46.61
CA ILE A 14 -2.98 -26.49 46.88
C ILE A 14 -1.83 -25.85 46.11
N VAL A 15 -0.65 -26.47 46.12
CA VAL A 15 0.52 -25.97 45.36
C VAL A 15 0.23 -25.93 43.87
N VAL A 16 -0.37 -26.97 43.30
CA VAL A 16 -0.75 -27.02 41.88
C VAL A 16 -1.74 -25.89 41.53
N VAL A 17 -2.74 -25.63 42.36
CA VAL A 17 -3.70 -24.54 42.13
C VAL A 17 -3.02 -23.17 42.19
N CYS A 18 -2.15 -22.93 43.17
CA CYS A 18 -1.39 -21.67 43.29
C CYS A 18 -0.47 -21.45 42.08
N VAL A 19 0.27 -22.47 41.67
CA VAL A 19 1.16 -22.42 40.50
C VAL A 19 0.37 -22.18 39.21
N THR A 20 -0.76 -22.88 39.04
CA THR A 20 -1.66 -22.68 37.89
C THR A 20 -2.23 -21.27 37.86
N GLY A 21 -2.67 -20.73 39.01
CA GLY A 21 -3.17 -19.35 39.13
C GLY A 21 -2.11 -18.31 38.80
N TYR A 22 -0.87 -18.51 39.28
CA TYR A 22 0.28 -17.65 38.97
C TYR A 22 0.59 -17.63 37.47
N PHE A 23 0.66 -18.81 36.84
CA PHE A 23 0.88 -18.92 35.39
C PHE A 23 -0.27 -18.30 34.59
N ALA A 24 -1.53 -18.49 35.01
CA ALA A 24 -2.68 -17.89 34.35
C ALA A 24 -2.65 -16.35 34.39
N TRP A 25 -2.24 -15.76 35.52
CA TRP A 25 -2.07 -14.32 35.62
C TRP A 25 -0.95 -13.80 34.72
N HIS A 26 0.21 -14.46 34.71
CA HIS A 26 1.32 -14.09 33.82
C HIS A 26 0.95 -14.22 32.34
N GLN A 27 0.26 -15.31 31.95
CA GLN A 27 -0.22 -15.49 30.59
C GLN A 27 -1.19 -14.37 30.17
N ARG A 28 -2.02 -13.87 31.09
CA ARG A 28 -2.92 -12.74 30.83
C ARG A 28 -2.17 -11.44 30.55
N GLU A 29 -1.11 -11.12 31.31
CA GLU A 29 -0.30 -9.93 31.06
C GLU A 29 0.46 -10.03 29.73
N ILE A 30 1.04 -11.19 29.43
CA ILE A 30 1.70 -11.46 28.13
C ILE A 30 0.69 -11.31 26.99
N ALA A 31 -0.53 -11.86 27.13
CA ALA A 31 -1.56 -11.77 26.10
C ALA A 31 -2.01 -10.33 25.82
N LYS A 32 -2.12 -9.49 26.85
CA LYS A 32 -2.42 -8.05 26.67
C LYS A 32 -1.33 -7.35 25.87
N GLU A 33 -0.07 -7.63 26.20
CA GLU A 33 1.07 -7.02 25.51
C GLU A 33 1.19 -7.52 24.07
N GLN A 34 0.96 -8.82 23.84
CA GLN A 34 0.89 -9.38 22.49
C GLN A 34 -0.24 -8.77 21.66
N ALA A 35 -1.42 -8.55 22.24
CA ALA A 35 -2.52 -7.89 21.56
C ALA A 35 -2.18 -6.44 21.19
N ARG A 36 -1.48 -5.71 22.08
CA ARG A 36 -0.98 -4.35 21.82
C ARG A 36 0.02 -4.34 20.66
N ILE A 37 1.01 -5.24 20.70
CA ILE A 37 2.01 -5.38 19.63
C ILE A 37 1.36 -5.75 18.30
N ALA A 38 0.42 -6.70 18.30
CA ALA A 38 -0.29 -7.10 17.09
C ALA A 38 -1.09 -5.95 16.48
N LYS A 39 -1.71 -5.11 17.31
CA LYS A 39 -2.43 -3.91 16.85
C LYS A 39 -1.48 -2.89 16.22
N GLU A 40 -0.37 -2.56 16.87
CA GLU A 40 0.61 -1.61 16.31
C GLU A 40 1.26 -2.16 15.03
N LYS A 41 1.51 -3.46 14.96
CA LYS A 41 2.00 -4.11 13.74
C LYS A 41 0.99 -4.01 12.60
N LEU A 42 -0.28 -4.29 12.85
CA LEU A 42 -1.34 -4.16 11.84
C LEU A 42 -1.45 -2.72 11.32
N ARG A 43 -1.32 -1.74 12.22
CA ARG A 43 -1.30 -0.31 11.89
C ARG A 43 -0.13 0.06 10.99
N LEU A 44 1.07 -0.42 11.32
CA LEU A 44 2.26 -0.23 10.49
C LEU A 44 2.12 -0.90 9.12
N ASP A 45 1.69 -2.16 9.09
CA ASP A 45 1.47 -2.91 7.86
C ASP A 45 0.48 -2.16 6.93
N LEU A 46 -0.61 -1.61 7.50
CA LEU A 46 -1.58 -0.83 6.73
C LEU A 46 -1.02 0.49 6.21
N TYR A 47 -0.21 1.19 7.03
CA TYR A 47 0.48 2.40 6.61
C TYR A 47 1.43 2.11 5.44
N ASP A 48 2.27 1.08 5.57
CA ASP A 48 3.26 0.71 4.55
C ASP A 48 2.56 0.37 3.24
N ARG A 49 1.47 -0.41 3.26
CA ARG A 49 0.68 -0.71 2.06
C ARG A 49 0.11 0.53 1.38
N ARG A 50 -0.42 1.47 2.15
CA ARG A 50 -0.97 2.73 1.59
C ARG A 50 0.15 3.61 1.03
N PHE A 51 1.29 3.65 1.70
CA PHE A 51 2.45 4.40 1.25
C PHE A 51 3.07 3.78 -0.01
N GLU A 52 3.12 2.45 -0.13
CA GLU A 52 3.53 1.73 -1.35
C GLU A 52 2.67 2.12 -2.56
N ILE A 53 1.35 2.23 -2.38
CA ILE A 53 0.46 2.71 -3.44
C ILE A 53 0.82 4.14 -3.82
N PHE A 54 1.00 5.02 -2.83
CA PHE A 54 1.39 6.41 -3.10
C PHE A 54 2.72 6.50 -3.84
N SER A 55 3.74 5.75 -3.42
CA SER A 55 5.08 5.88 -3.98
C SER A 55 5.19 5.30 -5.39
N SER A 56 4.38 4.30 -5.72
CA SER A 56 4.38 3.65 -7.05
C SER A 56 4.12 4.61 -8.23
N ILE A 57 3.47 5.76 -8.00
CA ILE A 57 3.26 6.78 -9.04
C ILE A 57 4.56 7.42 -9.50
N PHE A 58 5.54 7.60 -8.60
CA PHE A 58 6.80 8.25 -8.93
C PHE A 58 7.65 7.35 -9.83
N ASP A 59 7.76 6.07 -9.47
CA ASP A 59 8.38 5.04 -10.32
C ASP A 59 7.76 5.01 -11.73
N PHE A 60 6.43 5.04 -11.79
CA PHE A 60 5.72 5.01 -13.06
C PHE A 60 5.93 6.29 -13.88
N TYR A 61 5.88 7.45 -13.22
CA TYR A 61 6.13 8.74 -13.86
C TYR A 61 7.55 8.80 -14.44
N GLU A 62 8.57 8.42 -13.67
CA GLU A 62 9.96 8.35 -14.13
C GLU A 62 10.12 7.41 -15.33
N ALA A 63 9.53 6.21 -15.25
CA ALA A 63 9.54 5.26 -16.36
C ALA A 63 8.84 5.82 -17.61
N MET A 64 7.74 6.53 -17.44
CA MET A 64 6.97 7.12 -18.53
C MET A 64 7.73 8.26 -19.23
N ILE A 65 8.33 9.20 -18.48
CA ILE A 65 9.04 10.35 -19.09
C ILE A 65 10.29 9.92 -19.86
N SER A 66 10.93 8.82 -19.45
CA SER A 66 12.12 8.24 -20.06
C SER A 66 11.84 7.02 -20.95
N TRP A 67 10.56 6.76 -21.28
CA TRP A 67 10.16 5.48 -21.87
C TRP A 67 10.92 5.08 -23.14
N GLU A 68 11.59 3.94 -23.05
CA GLU A 68 12.29 3.21 -24.11
C GLU A 68 11.81 1.74 -24.21
N GLY A 69 10.92 1.32 -23.30
CA GLY A 69 10.36 -0.03 -23.27
C GLY A 69 11.24 -1.07 -22.57
N THR A 70 12.14 -0.64 -21.69
CA THR A 70 13.02 -1.51 -20.90
C THR A 70 12.22 -2.42 -19.96
N LEU A 71 12.85 -3.50 -19.47
CA LEU A 71 12.22 -4.39 -18.50
C LEU A 71 11.83 -3.66 -17.20
N GLU A 72 12.69 -2.76 -16.73
CA GLU A 72 12.45 -1.98 -15.52
C GLU A 72 11.26 -1.04 -15.67
N GLN A 73 11.14 -0.35 -16.81
CA GLN A 73 10.01 0.53 -17.11
C GLN A 73 8.69 -0.24 -17.21
N LYS A 74 8.71 -1.42 -17.84
CA LYS A 74 7.55 -2.33 -17.88
C LYS A 74 7.17 -2.83 -16.49
N ALA A 75 8.16 -3.12 -15.65
CA ALA A 75 7.93 -3.50 -14.27
C ALA A 75 7.31 -2.36 -13.46
N ALA A 76 7.80 -1.13 -13.59
CA ALA A 76 7.23 0.06 -12.94
C ALA A 76 5.77 0.29 -13.35
N ARG A 77 5.46 0.21 -14.66
CA ARG A 77 4.07 0.27 -15.15
C ARG A 77 3.19 -0.83 -14.55
N THR A 78 3.71 -2.05 -14.45
CA THR A 78 2.97 -3.19 -13.86
C THR A 78 2.74 -3.00 -12.36
N ARG A 79 3.73 -2.49 -11.62
CA ARG A 79 3.61 -2.15 -10.21
C ARG A 79 2.53 -1.10 -9.99
N PHE A 80 2.52 -0.04 -10.79
CA PHE A 80 1.52 1.02 -10.69
C PHE A 80 0.11 0.54 -11.07
N PHE A 81 -0.02 -0.30 -12.10
CA PHE A 81 -1.30 -0.95 -12.43
C PHE A 81 -1.83 -1.77 -11.25
N ARG A 82 -0.96 -2.55 -10.59
CA ARG A 82 -1.34 -3.31 -9.39
C ARG A 82 -1.73 -2.39 -8.24
N ALA A 83 -0.97 -1.33 -7.98
CA ALA A 83 -1.28 -0.36 -6.93
C ALA A 83 -2.67 0.28 -7.13
N TYR A 84 -3.03 0.61 -8.38
CA TYR A 84 -4.38 1.03 -8.73
C TYR A 84 -5.43 -0.04 -8.36
N GLN A 85 -5.24 -1.30 -8.75
CA GLN A 85 -6.18 -2.38 -8.40
C GLN A 85 -6.31 -2.59 -6.89
N GLU A 86 -5.20 -2.50 -6.17
CA GLU A 86 -5.17 -2.66 -4.70
C GLU A 86 -5.83 -1.47 -3.98
N SER A 87 -5.84 -0.29 -4.61
CA SER A 87 -6.42 0.92 -4.03
C SER A 87 -7.92 0.80 -3.75
N ASP A 88 -8.66 0.01 -4.53
CA ASP A 88 -10.10 -0.25 -4.31
C ASP A 88 -10.40 -0.94 -2.97
N PHE A 89 -9.41 -1.64 -2.40
CA PHE A 89 -9.55 -2.35 -1.13
C PHE A 89 -9.08 -1.53 0.06
N LEU A 90 -8.12 -0.61 -0.16
CA LEU A 90 -7.43 0.12 0.90
C LEU A 90 -8.01 1.52 1.17
N PHE A 91 -8.78 2.04 0.21
CA PHE A 91 -9.37 3.37 0.27
C PHE A 91 -10.88 3.33 0.01
N THR A 92 -11.60 4.26 0.62
CA THR A 92 -13.03 4.42 0.33
C THR A 92 -13.22 5.05 -1.05
N LYS A 93 -14.35 4.79 -1.71
CA LYS A 93 -14.65 5.39 -3.02
C LYS A 93 -14.73 6.91 -2.95
N GLU A 94 -15.27 7.44 -1.87
CA GLU A 94 -15.44 8.86 -1.61
C GLU A 94 -14.10 9.61 -1.49
N SER A 95 -13.00 8.89 -1.26
CA SER A 95 -11.66 9.47 -1.23
C SER A 95 -11.19 9.99 -2.61
N GLY A 96 -11.77 9.48 -3.71
CA GLY A 96 -11.33 9.77 -5.07
C GLY A 96 -9.92 9.25 -5.41
N ILE A 97 -9.29 8.49 -4.51
CA ILE A 97 -7.94 7.93 -4.71
C ILE A 97 -7.94 6.92 -5.88
N PRO A 98 -8.83 5.91 -5.92
CA PRO A 98 -8.84 4.94 -7.02
C PRO A 98 -9.05 5.60 -8.38
N ASP A 99 -9.99 6.55 -8.46
CA ASP A 99 -10.28 7.30 -9.69
C ASP A 99 -9.08 8.14 -10.15
N THR A 100 -8.38 8.79 -9.20
CA THR A 100 -7.19 9.58 -9.51
C THR A 100 -6.05 8.70 -10.01
N LEU A 101 -5.82 7.54 -9.38
CA LEU A 101 -4.83 6.57 -9.83
C LEU A 101 -5.15 6.02 -11.23
N LYS A 102 -6.43 5.71 -11.49
CA LYS A 102 -6.89 5.26 -12.80
C LYS A 102 -6.64 6.31 -13.87
N MET A 103 -7.00 7.56 -13.59
CA MET A 103 -6.80 8.68 -14.50
C MET A 103 -5.32 8.86 -14.86
N LEU A 104 -4.42 8.78 -13.87
CA LEU A 104 -2.97 8.85 -14.08
C LEU A 104 -2.43 7.65 -14.88
N LEU A 105 -2.95 6.45 -14.63
CA LEU A 105 -2.60 5.24 -15.36
C LEU A 105 -2.99 5.37 -16.85
N ASP A 106 -4.22 5.79 -17.13
CA ASP A 106 -4.74 5.97 -18.49
C ASP A 106 -3.96 7.07 -19.23
N ALA A 107 -3.68 8.19 -18.55
CA ALA A 107 -2.88 9.27 -19.09
C ALA A 107 -1.46 8.80 -19.43
N GLY A 108 -0.81 8.05 -18.54
CA GLY A 108 0.51 7.49 -18.80
C GLY A 108 0.52 6.46 -19.92
N ALA A 109 -0.54 5.65 -20.04
CA ALA A 109 -0.70 4.73 -21.16
C ALA A 109 -0.78 5.46 -22.52
N ALA A 110 -1.43 6.63 -22.57
CA ALA A 110 -1.46 7.45 -23.78
C ALA A 110 -0.06 7.97 -24.17
N VAL A 111 0.74 8.44 -23.19
CA VAL A 111 2.12 8.89 -23.41
C VAL A 111 3.00 7.74 -23.91
N ILE A 112 2.93 6.59 -23.24
CA ILE A 112 3.69 5.39 -23.64
C ILE A 112 3.30 4.95 -25.05
N GLY A 113 1.99 4.85 -25.33
CA GLY A 113 1.48 4.45 -26.63
C GLY A 113 1.92 5.39 -27.76
N PHE A 114 1.98 6.69 -27.51
CA PHE A 114 2.55 7.65 -28.46
C PHE A 114 4.04 7.38 -28.70
N LYS A 115 4.84 7.24 -27.65
CA LYS A 115 6.29 6.99 -27.78
C LYS A 115 6.60 5.72 -28.56
N GLU A 116 5.93 4.62 -28.23
CA GLU A 116 6.08 3.31 -28.88
C GLU A 116 5.67 3.31 -30.37
N ASN A 117 4.80 4.24 -30.78
CA ASN A 117 4.25 4.28 -32.13
C ASN A 117 4.60 5.56 -32.91
N SER A 118 5.41 6.45 -32.34
CA SER A 118 5.77 7.77 -32.90
C SER A 118 6.28 7.69 -34.34
N GLU A 119 7.09 6.67 -34.65
CA GLU A 119 7.60 6.38 -36.00
C GLU A 119 6.48 6.15 -37.02
N LYS A 120 5.38 5.52 -36.64
CA LYS A 120 4.23 5.24 -37.52
C LYS A 120 3.47 6.52 -37.89
N TYR A 121 3.63 7.58 -37.12
CA TYR A 121 2.94 8.85 -37.34
C TYR A 121 3.76 9.83 -38.20
N LYS A 122 5.00 9.50 -38.56
CA LYS A 122 5.85 10.37 -39.40
C LYS A 122 5.24 10.69 -40.77
N SER A 123 4.38 9.81 -41.30
CA SER A 123 3.66 10.04 -42.56
C SER A 123 2.56 11.11 -42.45
N ASP A 124 2.14 11.47 -41.24
CA ASP A 124 1.20 12.56 -40.98
C ASP A 124 1.78 13.52 -39.92
N PRO A 125 2.59 14.51 -40.35
CA PRO A 125 3.23 15.47 -39.45
C PRO A 125 2.25 16.27 -38.59
N LYS A 126 1.01 16.50 -39.08
CA LYS A 126 0.00 17.24 -38.33
C LYS A 126 -0.50 16.40 -37.17
N PHE A 127 -0.84 15.13 -37.43
CA PHE A 127 -1.23 14.19 -36.39
C PHE A 127 -0.10 13.96 -35.38
N LEU A 128 1.15 13.82 -35.84
CA LEU A 128 2.32 13.68 -34.97
C LEU A 128 2.46 14.87 -34.01
N MET A 129 2.34 16.10 -34.52
CA MET A 129 2.42 17.32 -33.70
C MET A 129 1.27 17.41 -32.69
N GLU A 130 0.05 17.04 -33.08
CA GLU A 130 -1.10 17.00 -32.17
C GLU A 130 -0.88 16.01 -31.02
N GLN A 131 -0.44 14.80 -31.31
CA GLN A 131 -0.15 13.80 -30.27
C GLN A 131 1.04 14.24 -29.40
N PHE A 132 2.08 14.84 -29.98
CA PHE A 132 3.20 15.40 -29.22
C PHE A 132 2.74 16.45 -28.21
N ASN A 133 1.91 17.41 -28.64
CA ASN A 133 1.36 18.45 -27.76
C ASN A 133 0.49 17.84 -26.66
N LYS A 134 -0.35 16.86 -27.00
CA LYS A 134 -1.20 16.15 -26.03
C LYS A 134 -0.37 15.42 -24.98
N THR A 135 0.66 14.69 -25.38
CA THR A 135 1.53 13.97 -24.43
C THR A 135 2.37 14.92 -23.57
N THR A 136 2.79 16.05 -24.12
CA THR A 136 3.46 17.12 -23.36
C THR A 136 2.52 17.74 -22.32
N ASP A 137 1.26 18.04 -22.66
CA ASP A 137 0.27 18.51 -21.68
C ASP A 137 0.02 17.48 -20.56
N ILE A 138 -0.02 16.20 -20.91
CA ILE A 138 -0.16 15.13 -19.90
C ILE A 138 1.02 15.15 -18.91
N GLN A 139 2.25 15.19 -19.44
CA GLN A 139 3.46 15.15 -18.62
C GLN A 139 3.58 16.37 -17.70
N LEU A 140 3.30 17.56 -18.23
CA LEU A 140 3.51 18.82 -17.50
C LEU A 140 2.35 19.17 -16.58
N ARG A 141 1.11 18.94 -17.00
CA ARG A 141 -0.08 19.46 -16.31
C ARG A 141 -0.92 18.36 -15.67
N VAL A 142 -1.32 17.35 -16.43
CA VAL A 142 -2.23 16.30 -15.92
C VAL A 142 -1.60 15.53 -14.77
N PHE A 143 -0.31 15.19 -14.88
CA PHE A 143 0.40 14.50 -13.80
C PHE A 143 0.58 15.39 -12.57
N GLU A 144 0.91 16.67 -12.72
CA GLU A 144 1.04 17.60 -11.59
C GLU A 144 -0.30 17.76 -10.85
N GLU A 145 -1.38 18.00 -11.60
CA GLU A 145 -2.74 18.11 -11.04
C GLU A 145 -3.17 16.81 -10.35
N GLY A 146 -2.92 15.67 -10.97
CA GLY A 146 -3.26 14.35 -10.41
C GLY A 146 -2.44 14.03 -9.16
N LEU A 147 -1.14 14.32 -9.15
CA LEU A 147 -0.28 14.16 -7.97
C LEU A 147 -0.70 15.05 -6.82
N SER A 148 -1.10 16.30 -7.11
CA SER A 148 -1.60 17.24 -6.11
C SER A 148 -2.90 16.72 -5.47
N LYS A 149 -3.86 16.28 -6.29
CA LYS A 149 -5.11 15.65 -5.82
C LYS A 149 -4.84 14.41 -4.98
N LEU A 150 -3.97 13.53 -5.47
CA LEU A 150 -3.60 12.29 -4.77
C LEU A 150 -2.96 12.59 -3.42
N ARG A 151 -2.02 13.54 -3.36
CA ARG A 151 -1.37 13.96 -2.11
C ARG A 151 -2.37 14.48 -1.09
N ALA A 152 -3.31 15.32 -1.52
CA ALA A 152 -4.36 15.86 -0.64
C ALA A 152 -5.27 14.73 -0.11
N ALA A 153 -5.73 13.83 -0.98
CA ALA A 153 -6.62 12.74 -0.60
C ALA A 153 -5.95 11.70 0.31
N MET A 154 -4.67 11.41 0.07
CA MET A 154 -3.87 10.44 0.83
C MET A 154 -3.49 10.94 2.23
N HIS A 155 -3.54 12.24 2.49
CA HIS A 155 -3.07 12.82 3.75
C HIS A 155 -3.74 12.17 4.98
N GLN A 156 -5.05 11.94 4.95
CA GLN A 156 -5.78 11.30 6.05
C GLN A 156 -5.42 9.83 6.26
N TYR A 157 -4.91 9.16 5.22
CA TYR A 157 -4.59 7.73 5.22
C TYR A 157 -3.13 7.44 5.56
N LEU A 158 -2.27 8.45 5.41
CA LEU A 158 -0.83 8.40 5.69
C LEU A 158 -0.46 9.18 6.97
N ASP A 159 -1.43 9.80 7.65
CA ASP A 159 -1.19 10.43 8.94
C ASP A 159 -1.05 9.36 10.02
N PHE A 160 0.20 8.97 10.32
CA PHE A 160 0.49 7.92 11.29
C PHE A 160 -0.11 8.19 12.67
N SER A 161 -0.40 9.45 13.03
CA SER A 161 -1.04 9.78 14.31
C SER A 161 -2.53 9.39 14.38
N LYS A 162 -3.18 9.23 13.21
CA LYS A 162 -4.61 8.94 13.08
C LYS A 162 -4.95 7.49 12.74
N ILE A 163 -3.98 6.71 12.26
CA ILE A 163 -4.11 5.27 12.02
C ILE A 163 -4.04 4.53 13.36
#